data_AF-A0AB39YKF8-F1
#
_entry.id   AF-A0AB39YKF8-F1
#
_cell.length_a   1.000
_cell.length_b   1.000
_cell.length_c   1.000
_cell.angle_alpha   90.00
_cell.angle_beta   90.00
_cell.angle_gamma   90.00
#
_symmetry.space_group_name_H-M   'P 1'
#
loop_
_entity.id
_entity.type
_entity.pdbx_description
1 polymer ?
#
loop_
_entity_poly.entity_id
_entity_poly.type
_entity_poly.pdbx_seq_one_letter_code
_entity_poly.pdbx_strand_id
1 'polypeptide(L)'
;MALPDVDLRAEAAAAPPRTPVQPSSVLLRLLPLAVVAVPVWMMLADWAKQGLDFSVYWFGGSILNQSGTSPSDLYGPTVASAGGPQLPFTYPPFAALVFGVLARLPQSSALMLFNVAGVAVAAWVSVTIVRYWSSKPDLRSALSSKKNCWIAAALFLGVLFLGPWRETLAFGQINIILMGLMVIDLLAVCPSGGASGAQASWWVLRPASS
;
A
#
# COMPACT_ATOMS: atom_id res chain seq x y z
N MET A 1 -34.19 6.46 -61.03
CA MET A 1 -33.14 6.62 -60.00
C MET A 1 -33.28 5.46 -59.04
N ALA A 2 -32.58 4.36 -59.29
CA ALA A 2 -32.63 3.15 -58.47
C ALA A 2 -31.60 3.29 -57.34
N LEU A 3 -32.01 2.99 -56.10
CA LEU A 3 -31.13 3.01 -54.94
C LEU A 3 -30.15 1.82 -55.02
N PRO A 4 -28.87 1.99 -54.65
CA PRO A 4 -27.91 0.88 -54.65
C PRO A 4 -28.30 -0.14 -53.58
N ASP A 5 -28.42 -1.41 -53.98
CA ASP A 5 -28.61 -2.54 -53.08
C ASP A 5 -27.37 -2.70 -52.20
N VAL A 6 -27.44 -2.21 -50.96
CA VAL A 6 -26.44 -2.47 -49.93
C VAL A 6 -26.57 -3.93 -49.52
N ASP A 7 -25.59 -4.74 -49.90
CA ASP A 7 -25.56 -6.17 -49.60
C ASP A 7 -25.22 -6.40 -48.11
N LEU A 8 -26.24 -6.24 -47.27
CA LEU A 8 -26.20 -6.42 -45.81
C LEU A 8 -25.67 -7.81 -45.39
N ARG A 9 -25.68 -8.79 -46.29
CA ARG A 9 -25.15 -10.15 -46.04
C ARG A 9 -23.63 -10.19 -46.13
N ALA A 10 -23.02 -9.38 -46.99
CA ALA A 10 -21.57 -9.25 -47.08
C ALA A 10 -20.98 -8.59 -45.84
N GLU A 11 -21.68 -7.60 -45.28
CA GLU A 11 -21.23 -6.87 -44.08
C GLU A 11 -21.35 -7.71 -42.81
N ALA A 12 -22.37 -8.56 -42.70
CA ALA A 12 -22.54 -9.50 -41.59
C ALA A 12 -21.46 -10.61 -41.58
N ALA A 13 -20.96 -11.01 -42.76
CA ALA A 13 -19.91 -12.03 -42.89
C ALA A 13 -18.50 -11.51 -42.53
N ALA A 14 -18.30 -10.20 -42.55
CA ALA A 14 -17.03 -9.55 -42.21
C ALA A 14 -16.88 -9.22 -40.72
N ALA A 15 -17.91 -9.46 -39.90
CA ALA A 15 -17.83 -9.23 -38.45
C ALA A 15 -16.85 -10.24 -37.81
N PRO A 16 -15.83 -9.78 -37.06
CA PRO A 16 -14.88 -10.69 -36.43
C PRO A 16 -15.60 -11.65 -35.49
N PRO A 17 -15.21 -12.93 -35.42
CA PRO A 17 -15.87 -13.91 -34.58
C PRO A 17 -15.85 -13.46 -33.13
N ARG A 18 -17.03 -13.18 -32.56
CA ARG A 18 -17.18 -12.92 -31.13
C ARG A 18 -16.90 -14.23 -30.41
N THR A 19 -15.72 -14.36 -29.81
CA THR A 19 -15.39 -15.53 -29.01
C THR A 19 -16.31 -15.56 -27.79
N PRO A 20 -17.17 -16.59 -27.64
CA PRO A 20 -17.99 -16.70 -26.45
C PRO A 20 -17.05 -16.94 -25.25
N VAL A 21 -17.01 -16.00 -24.32
CA VAL A 21 -16.23 -16.14 -23.09
C VAL A 21 -16.88 -17.26 -22.28
N GLN A 22 -16.31 -18.46 -22.31
CA GLN A 22 -16.83 -19.60 -21.55
C GLN A 22 -16.81 -19.29 -20.05
N PRO A 23 -17.90 -19.52 -19.30
CA PRO A 23 -18.02 -19.13 -17.88
C PRO A 23 -16.95 -19.78 -16.98
N SER A 24 -16.46 -20.98 -17.35
CA SER A 24 -15.33 -21.66 -16.67
C SER A 24 -14.03 -20.85 -16.70
N SER A 25 -13.80 -20.08 -17.77
CA SER A 25 -12.61 -19.24 -17.91
C SER A 25 -12.67 -17.97 -17.05
N VAL A 26 -13.86 -17.47 -16.75
CA VAL A 26 -14.08 -16.35 -15.82
C VAL A 26 -13.86 -16.81 -14.38
N LEU A 27 -14.43 -17.95 -14.01
CA LEU A 27 -14.26 -18.54 -12.68
C LEU A 27 -12.78 -18.77 -12.35
N LEU A 28 -12.03 -19.32 -13.31
CA LEU A 28 -10.59 -19.57 -13.17
C LEU A 28 -9.75 -18.29 -13.11
N ARG A 29 -10.24 -17.17 -13.68
CA ARG A 29 -9.58 -15.85 -13.60
C ARG A 29 -9.88 -15.12 -12.29
N LEU A 30 -11.05 -15.36 -11.69
CA LEU A 30 -11.46 -14.75 -10.42
C LEU A 30 -10.91 -15.50 -9.20
N LEU A 31 -10.53 -16.77 -9.34
CA LEU A 31 -10.00 -17.60 -8.25
C LEU A 31 -8.83 -16.93 -7.47
N PRO A 32 -7.73 -16.46 -8.09
CA PRO A 32 -6.65 -15.80 -7.35
C PRO A 32 -7.11 -14.50 -6.66
N LEU A 33 -8.04 -13.77 -7.27
CA LEU A 33 -8.61 -12.57 -6.66
C LEU A 33 -9.42 -12.92 -5.41
N ALA A 34 -10.25 -13.96 -5.47
CA ALA A 34 -11.05 -14.42 -4.34
C ALA A 34 -10.18 -14.99 -3.21
N VAL A 35 -9.16 -15.79 -3.55
CA VAL A 35 -8.19 -16.35 -2.59
C VAL A 35 -7.45 -15.26 -1.82
N VAL A 36 -7.25 -14.09 -2.41
CA VAL A 36 -6.63 -12.94 -1.75
C VAL A 36 -7.66 -12.07 -1.03
N ALA A 37 -8.81 -11.80 -1.65
CA ALA A 37 -9.79 -10.86 -1.11
C ALA A 37 -10.44 -11.33 0.18
N VAL A 38 -10.76 -12.62 0.31
CA VAL A 38 -11.39 -13.19 1.52
C VAL A 38 -10.50 -13.05 2.77
N PRO A 39 -9.22 -13.51 2.77
CA PRO A 39 -8.37 -13.35 3.95
C PRO A 39 -8.07 -11.88 4.24
N VAL A 40 -7.86 -11.03 3.23
CA VAL A 40 -7.69 -9.58 3.43
C VAL A 40 -8.91 -8.96 4.11
N TRP A 41 -10.11 -9.32 3.66
CA TRP A 41 -11.35 -8.83 4.27
C TRP A 41 -11.47 -9.25 5.73
N MET A 42 -11.18 -10.52 6.05
CA MET A 42 -11.19 -11.03 7.42
C MET A 42 -10.17 -10.31 8.30
N MET A 43 -8.94 -10.15 7.81
CA MET A 43 -7.87 -9.43 8.52
C MET A 43 -8.24 -7.97 8.78
N LEU A 44 -8.77 -7.25 7.78
CA LEU A 44 -9.23 -5.87 7.95
C LEU A 44 -10.36 -5.76 8.99
N ALA A 45 -11.31 -6.69 8.99
CA ALA A 45 -12.39 -6.72 9.96
C ALA A 45 -11.89 -6.96 11.40
N ASP A 46 -10.83 -7.76 11.57
CA ASP A 46 -10.24 -8.03 12.88
C ASP A 46 -9.32 -6.90 13.37
N TRP A 47 -8.53 -6.29 12.48
CA TRP A 47 -7.67 -5.16 12.83
C TRP A 47 -8.46 -3.89 13.12
N ALA A 48 -9.62 -3.69 12.47
CA ALA A 48 -10.52 -2.59 12.75
C ALA A 48 -11.02 -2.55 14.21
N LYS A 49 -10.89 -3.65 14.97
CA LYS A 49 -11.30 -3.76 16.37
C LYS A 49 -10.16 -3.49 17.37
N GLN A 50 -8.90 -3.50 16.94
CA GLN A 50 -7.74 -3.55 17.84
C GLN A 50 -6.99 -2.23 18.02
N GLY A 51 -7.00 -1.33 17.03
CA GLY A 51 -6.10 -0.18 16.85
C GLY A 51 -5.84 0.74 18.07
N LEU A 52 -5.11 0.23 19.06
CA LEU A 52 -4.79 0.92 20.30
C LEU A 52 -3.83 2.08 20.04
N ASP A 53 -2.73 1.84 19.34
CA ASP A 53 -1.77 2.90 19.01
C ASP A 53 -2.42 3.91 18.06
N PHE A 54 -3.22 3.44 17.08
CA PHE A 54 -4.05 4.31 16.23
C PHE A 54 -4.89 5.28 17.04
N SER A 55 -5.53 4.81 18.12
CA SER A 55 -6.34 5.68 18.97
C SER A 55 -5.49 6.76 19.64
N VAL A 56 -4.30 6.43 20.16
CA VAL A 56 -3.37 7.41 20.74
C VAL A 56 -2.97 8.46 19.70
N TYR A 57 -2.67 8.04 18.47
CA TYR A 57 -2.36 8.98 17.38
C TYR A 57 -3.55 9.86 16.99
N TRP A 58 -4.75 9.28 16.88
CA TRP A 58 -5.98 9.99 16.51
C TRP A 58 -6.35 11.04 17.56
N PHE A 59 -6.28 10.69 18.85
CA PHE A 59 -6.53 11.63 19.93
C PHE A 59 -5.44 12.72 19.99
N GLY A 60 -4.17 12.39 19.80
CA GLY A 60 -3.10 13.39 19.66
C GLY A 60 -3.35 14.37 18.51
N GLY A 61 -3.75 13.86 17.34
CA GLY A 61 -4.15 14.69 16.20
C GLY A 61 -5.40 15.54 16.48
N SER A 62 -6.35 15.02 17.25
CA SER A 62 -7.56 15.75 17.65
C SER A 62 -7.26 16.89 18.61
N ILE A 63 -6.27 16.72 19.51
CA ILE A 63 -5.78 17.78 20.39
C ILE A 63 -5.19 18.90 19.55
N LEU A 64 -4.32 18.57 18.58
CA LEU A 64 -3.77 19.58 17.66
C LEU A 64 -4.86 20.34 16.87
N ASN A 65 -5.93 19.66 16.46
CA ASN A 65 -7.04 20.33 15.76
C ASN A 65 -7.83 21.29 16.68
N GLN A 66 -7.86 21.04 17.99
CA GLN A 66 -8.60 21.83 18.98
C GLN A 66 -7.77 22.95 19.61
N SER A 67 -6.49 22.69 19.92
CA SER A 67 -5.57 23.66 20.53
C SER A 67 -4.85 24.55 19.51
N GLY A 68 -4.99 24.26 18.21
CA GLY A 68 -4.25 24.93 17.15
C GLY A 68 -2.76 24.53 17.16
N THR A 69 -1.87 25.45 16.83
CA THR A 69 -0.42 25.16 16.69
C THR A 69 0.33 25.06 18.02
N SER A 70 -0.32 25.18 19.18
CA SER A 70 0.37 25.11 20.48
C SER A 70 0.64 23.65 20.85
N PRO A 71 1.90 23.14 20.77
CA PRO A 71 2.19 21.72 20.93
C PRO A 71 2.26 21.29 22.41
N SER A 72 2.15 22.23 23.35
CA SER A 72 2.29 21.98 24.80
C SER A 72 1.25 20.97 25.31
N ASP A 73 0.04 21.03 24.77
CA ASP A 73 -1.08 20.21 25.25
C ASP A 73 -1.03 18.79 24.65
N LEU A 74 -0.24 18.59 23.59
CA LEU A 74 -0.04 17.30 22.94
C LEU A 74 0.84 16.37 23.79
N TYR A 75 1.89 16.91 24.42
CA TYR A 75 2.84 16.15 25.24
C TYR A 75 2.48 16.15 26.72
N GLY A 76 1.19 16.33 27.03
CA GLY A 76 0.65 16.17 28.37
C GLY A 76 0.78 14.72 28.89
N PRO A 77 0.50 14.50 30.19
CA PRO A 77 0.69 13.20 30.83
C PRO A 77 -0.16 12.08 30.21
N THR A 78 -1.33 12.38 29.63
CA THR A 78 -2.15 11.44 28.85
C THR A 78 -2.95 12.17 27.77
N VAL A 79 -3.38 11.42 26.74
CA VAL A 79 -4.37 11.89 25.75
C VAL A 79 -5.83 11.69 26.22
N ALA A 80 -6.05 11.28 27.47
CA ALA A 80 -7.38 11.01 28.03
C ALA A 80 -8.25 12.27 28.12
N SER A 81 -7.65 13.46 28.17
CA SER A 81 -8.35 14.75 28.10
C SER A 81 -9.21 14.91 26.85
N ALA A 82 -8.83 14.25 25.74
CA ALA A 82 -9.58 14.24 24.50
C ALA A 82 -10.52 13.03 24.35
N GLY A 83 -10.66 12.19 25.38
CA GLY A 83 -11.44 10.94 25.35
C GLY A 83 -10.64 9.70 24.93
N GLY A 84 -9.31 9.81 24.88
CA GLY A 84 -8.42 8.72 24.48
C GLY A 84 -7.92 7.81 25.59
N PRO A 85 -7.03 6.85 25.26
CA PRO A 85 -6.40 5.98 26.23
C PRO A 85 -5.63 6.78 27.29
N GLN A 86 -5.45 6.18 28.48
CA GLN A 86 -4.60 6.72 29.55
C GLN A 86 -3.10 6.56 29.25
N LEU A 87 -2.68 6.95 28.04
CA LEU A 87 -1.33 6.86 27.55
C LEU A 87 -0.85 8.24 27.11
N PRO A 88 0.41 8.61 27.39
CA PRO A 88 1.01 9.84 26.87
C PRO A 88 1.24 9.71 25.35
N PHE A 89 1.16 10.84 24.64
CA PHE A 89 1.61 10.91 23.26
C PHE A 89 3.13 10.98 23.23
N THR A 90 3.80 9.86 22.99
CA THR A 90 5.27 9.76 22.94
C THR A 90 5.83 9.76 21.52
N TYR A 91 4.97 10.03 20.53
CA TYR A 91 5.29 9.89 19.12
C TYR A 91 5.84 11.18 18.50
N PRO A 92 6.52 11.11 17.34
CA PRO A 92 7.10 12.29 16.69
C PRO A 92 6.03 13.31 16.26
N PRO A 93 6.36 14.61 16.21
CA PRO A 93 5.41 15.64 15.78
C PRO A 93 4.89 15.44 14.35
N PHE A 94 5.68 14.82 13.47
CA PHE A 94 5.22 14.40 12.14
C PHE A 94 4.01 13.44 12.21
N ALA A 95 4.01 12.48 13.14
CA ALA A 95 2.87 11.59 13.31
C ALA A 95 1.63 12.40 13.71
N ALA A 96 1.79 13.35 14.62
CA ALA A 96 0.70 14.22 15.05
C ALA A 96 0.11 15.04 13.89
N LEU A 97 0.93 15.51 12.94
CA LEU A 97 0.46 16.21 11.74
C LEU A 97 -0.33 15.30 10.79
N VAL A 98 0.20 14.12 10.47
CA VAL A 98 -0.48 13.14 9.61
C VAL A 98 -1.82 12.72 10.23
N PHE A 99 -1.82 12.42 11.51
CA PHE A 99 -3.01 12.02 12.23
C PHE A 99 -3.93 13.20 12.56
N GLY A 100 -3.46 14.44 12.58
CA GLY A 100 -4.32 15.63 12.65
C GLY A 100 -5.22 15.75 11.42
N VAL A 101 -4.71 15.42 10.23
CA VAL A 101 -5.54 15.34 9.01
C VAL A 101 -6.54 14.18 9.10
N LEU A 102 -6.09 13.00 9.53
CA LEU A 102 -6.94 11.82 9.70
C LEU A 102 -7.99 12.00 10.82
N ALA A 103 -7.69 12.79 11.85
CA ALA A 103 -8.56 13.07 12.99
C ALA A 103 -9.78 13.94 12.65
N ARG A 104 -9.86 14.46 11.41
CA ARG A 104 -11.08 15.09 10.89
C ARG A 104 -12.16 14.06 10.55
N LEU A 105 -11.79 12.79 10.40
CA LEU A 105 -12.70 11.68 10.18
C LEU A 105 -13.02 10.98 11.50
N PRO A 106 -14.18 10.30 11.59
CA PRO A 106 -14.47 9.40 12.71
C PRO A 106 -13.33 8.38 12.89
N GLN A 107 -12.96 8.10 14.13
CA GLN A 107 -11.82 7.23 14.46
C GLN A 107 -11.87 5.87 13.75
N SER A 108 -13.03 5.24 13.67
CA SER A 108 -13.22 3.96 12.97
C SER A 108 -12.97 4.06 11.47
N SER A 109 -13.47 5.13 10.83
CA SER A 109 -13.24 5.40 9.41
C SER A 109 -11.77 5.70 9.13
N ALA A 110 -11.12 6.48 10.00
CA ALA A 110 -9.71 6.82 9.89
C ALA A 110 -8.81 5.57 10.05
N LEU A 111 -9.14 4.68 11.01
CA LEU A 111 -8.46 3.40 11.22
C LEU A 111 -8.63 2.48 10.01
N MET A 112 -9.85 2.37 9.48
CA MET A 112 -10.11 1.57 8.29
C MET A 112 -9.33 2.11 7.08
N LEU A 113 -9.31 3.43 6.88
CA LEU A 113 -8.53 4.06 5.81
C LEU A 113 -7.03 3.78 5.96
N PHE A 114 -6.49 3.89 7.17
CA PHE A 114 -5.10 3.59 7.47
C PHE A 114 -4.75 2.13 7.18
N ASN A 115 -5.59 1.19 7.62
CA ASN A 115 -5.39 -0.23 7.36
C ASN A 115 -5.47 -0.56 5.88
N VAL A 116 -6.44 0.01 5.15
CA VAL A 116 -6.56 -0.13 3.69
C VAL A 116 -5.32 0.43 2.98
N ALA A 117 -4.81 1.58 3.42
CA ALA A 117 -3.57 2.14 2.89
C ALA A 117 -2.38 1.21 3.11
N GLY A 118 -2.22 0.64 4.31
CA GLY A 118 -1.16 -0.33 4.59
C GLY A 118 -1.28 -1.61 3.75
N VAL A 119 -2.49 -2.14 3.55
CA VAL A 119 -2.75 -3.26 2.64
C VAL A 119 -2.38 -2.89 1.19
N ALA A 120 -2.72 -1.68 0.74
CA ALA A 120 -2.35 -1.21 -0.60
C ALA A 120 -0.82 -1.10 -0.78
N VAL A 121 -0.09 -0.64 0.24
CA VAL A 121 1.38 -0.61 0.23
C VAL A 121 1.94 -2.03 0.14
N ALA A 122 1.44 -2.99 0.92
CA ALA A 122 1.87 -4.39 0.84
C ALA A 122 1.65 -4.98 -0.55
N ALA A 123 0.50 -4.69 -1.18
CA ALA A 123 0.20 -5.13 -2.54
C ALA A 123 1.17 -4.51 -3.54
N TRP A 124 1.41 -3.20 -3.43
CA TRP A 124 2.32 -2.47 -4.30
C TRP A 124 3.78 -2.98 -4.20
N VAL A 125 4.28 -3.21 -2.98
CA VAL A 125 5.62 -3.80 -2.75
C VAL A 125 5.70 -5.19 -3.38
N SER A 126 4.68 -6.03 -3.16
CA SER A 126 4.66 -7.40 -3.69
C SER A 126 4.69 -7.44 -5.23
N VAL A 127 3.90 -6.60 -5.90
CA VAL A 127 3.92 -6.50 -7.37
C VAL A 127 5.25 -5.89 -7.87
N THR A 128 5.84 -4.96 -7.12
CA THR A 128 7.14 -4.36 -7.45
C THR A 128 8.28 -5.38 -7.39
N ILE A 129 8.29 -6.26 -6.38
CA ILE A 129 9.25 -7.37 -6.28
C ILE A 129 9.10 -8.32 -7.48
N VAL A 130 7.87 -8.70 -7.83
CA VAL A 130 7.61 -9.57 -8.99
C VAL A 130 8.03 -8.92 -10.31
N ARG A 131 7.78 -7.61 -10.47
CA ARG A 131 8.24 -6.83 -11.63
C ARG A 131 9.75 -6.90 -11.77
N TYR A 132 10.47 -6.65 -10.68
CA TYR A 132 11.93 -6.65 -10.64
C TYR A 132 12.49 -8.04 -10.97
N TRP A 133 11.96 -9.10 -10.36
CA TRP A 133 12.41 -10.48 -10.61
C TRP A 133 12.08 -10.98 -12.03
N SER A 134 10.98 -10.50 -12.61
CA SER A 134 10.55 -10.88 -13.97
C SER A 134 11.12 -9.99 -15.08
N SER A 135 11.96 -9.01 -14.74
CA SER A 135 12.52 -8.00 -15.66
C SER A 135 11.45 -7.36 -16.55
N LYS A 136 10.29 -7.02 -15.98
CA LYS A 136 9.17 -6.42 -16.72
C LYS A 136 9.22 -4.90 -16.72
N PRO A 137 8.86 -4.25 -17.84
CA PRO A 137 8.97 -2.79 -17.98
C PRO A 137 8.00 -2.02 -17.08
N ASP A 138 6.83 -2.59 -16.79
CA ASP A 138 5.78 -1.95 -15.99
C ASP A 138 5.06 -2.93 -15.06
N LEU A 139 4.33 -2.39 -14.07
CA LEU A 139 3.57 -3.16 -13.08
C LEU A 139 2.46 -4.01 -13.72
N ARG A 140 1.85 -3.54 -14.82
CA ARG A 140 0.80 -4.31 -15.52
C ARG A 140 1.39 -5.52 -16.24
N SER A 141 2.54 -5.38 -16.92
CA SER A 141 3.20 -6.52 -17.56
C SER A 141 3.76 -7.52 -16.54
N ALA A 142 4.10 -7.07 -15.33
CA ALA A 142 4.43 -7.96 -14.21
C ALA A 142 3.30 -8.94 -13.87
N LEU A 143 2.04 -8.51 -13.95
CA LEU A 143 0.85 -9.34 -13.68
C LEU A 143 0.28 -10.01 -14.93
N SER A 144 0.87 -9.83 -16.11
CA SER A 144 0.34 -10.35 -17.37
C SER A 144 0.39 -11.87 -17.47
N SER A 145 1.27 -12.54 -16.71
CA SER A 145 1.36 -14.00 -16.66
C SER A 145 0.62 -14.55 -15.45
N LYS A 146 -0.18 -15.62 -15.63
CA LYS A 146 -0.85 -16.32 -14.52
C LYS A 146 0.14 -16.73 -13.42
N LYS A 147 1.33 -17.20 -13.80
CA LYS A 147 2.40 -17.57 -12.86
C LYS A 147 2.80 -16.39 -11.98
N ASN A 148 3.05 -15.23 -12.60
CA ASN A 148 3.47 -14.03 -11.88
C ASN A 148 2.35 -13.48 -10.98
N CYS A 149 1.09 -13.57 -11.42
CA CYS A 149 -0.06 -13.19 -10.59
C CYS A 149 -0.15 -14.05 -9.32
N TRP A 150 0.08 -15.36 -9.43
CA TRP A 150 0.10 -16.26 -8.27
C TRP A 150 1.30 -16.00 -7.36
N ILE A 151 2.48 -15.72 -7.90
CA ILE A 151 3.66 -15.34 -7.11
C ILE A 151 3.39 -14.03 -6.37
N ALA A 152 2.82 -13.02 -7.03
CA ALA A 152 2.48 -11.75 -6.42
C ALA A 152 1.44 -11.92 -5.30
N ALA A 153 0.41 -12.74 -5.52
CA ALA A 153 -0.61 -13.07 -4.52
C ALA A 153 0.00 -13.78 -3.30
N ALA A 154 0.86 -14.78 -3.53
CA ALA A 154 1.52 -15.52 -2.46
C ALA A 154 2.48 -14.63 -1.65
N LEU A 155 3.26 -13.77 -2.34
CA LEU A 155 4.12 -12.78 -1.68
C LEU A 155 3.31 -11.78 -0.87
N PHE A 156 2.22 -11.28 -1.42
CA PHE A 156 1.34 -10.33 -0.74
C PHE A 156 0.72 -10.92 0.52
N LEU A 157 0.14 -12.11 0.42
CA LEU A 157 -0.36 -12.85 1.59
C LEU A 157 0.78 -13.10 2.59
N GLY A 158 1.95 -13.54 2.11
CA GLY A 158 3.13 -13.72 2.95
C GLY A 158 3.50 -12.47 3.73
N VAL A 159 3.56 -11.31 3.07
CA VAL A 159 3.82 -10.01 3.71
C VAL A 159 2.76 -9.68 4.75
N LEU A 160 1.48 -9.87 4.45
CA LEU A 160 0.40 -9.62 5.43
C LEU A 160 0.43 -10.57 6.63
N PHE A 161 0.89 -11.80 6.44
CA PHE A 161 1.03 -12.81 7.50
C PHE A 161 2.35 -12.72 8.27
N LEU A 162 3.34 -11.98 7.76
CA LEU A 162 4.58 -11.73 8.51
C LEU A 162 4.21 -11.04 9.83
N GLY A 163 4.65 -11.65 10.94
CA GLY A 163 4.37 -11.17 12.30
C GLY A 163 4.53 -9.65 12.46
N PRO A 164 5.64 -9.04 12.00
CA PRO A 164 5.86 -7.60 12.10
C PRO A 164 4.79 -6.76 11.36
N TRP A 165 4.37 -7.19 10.16
CA TRP A 165 3.38 -6.45 9.36
C TRP A 165 1.98 -6.57 9.93
N ARG A 166 1.60 -7.80 10.32
CA ARG A 166 0.32 -8.11 10.97
C ARG A 166 0.14 -7.31 12.24
N GLU A 167 1.18 -7.25 13.08
CA GLU A 167 1.12 -6.54 14.36
C GLU A 167 1.10 -5.02 14.15
N THR A 168 1.90 -4.50 13.23
CA THR A 168 1.89 -3.06 12.88
C THR A 168 0.50 -2.61 12.41
N LEU A 169 -0.20 -3.42 11.60
CA LEU A 169 -1.57 -3.14 11.17
C LEU A 169 -2.61 -3.34 12.27
N ALA A 170 -2.46 -4.39 13.09
CA ALA A 170 -3.35 -4.64 14.21
C ALA A 170 -3.33 -3.50 15.23
N PHE A 171 -2.15 -2.96 15.53
CA PHE A 171 -1.99 -1.81 16.42
C PHE A 171 -2.23 -0.46 15.71
N GLY A 172 -2.17 -0.42 14.37
CA GLY A 172 -2.31 0.80 13.56
C GLY A 172 -1.11 1.74 13.69
N GLN A 173 0.09 1.19 13.73
CA GLN A 173 1.34 1.92 13.90
C GLN A 173 1.82 2.60 12.63
N ILE A 174 2.36 3.82 12.77
CA ILE A 174 2.95 4.59 11.67
C ILE A 174 4.16 3.91 11.01
N ASN A 175 4.77 2.93 11.68
CA ASN A 175 5.93 2.16 11.21
C ASN A 175 5.72 1.55 9.81
N ILE A 176 4.47 1.30 9.40
CA ILE A 176 4.17 0.77 8.07
C ILE A 176 4.43 1.77 6.94
N ILE A 177 4.18 3.06 7.20
CA ILE A 177 4.47 4.14 6.25
C ILE A 177 5.98 4.28 6.11
N LEU A 178 6.71 4.23 7.23
CA LEU A 178 8.18 4.29 7.24
C LEU A 178 8.80 3.11 6.51
N MET A 179 8.29 1.89 6.73
CA MET A 179 8.78 0.70 6.03
C MET A 179 8.50 0.77 4.52
N GLY A 180 7.33 1.27 4.11
CA GLY A 180 7.04 1.55 2.70
C GLY A 180 8.01 2.58 2.10
N LEU A 181 8.30 3.66 2.82
CA LEU A 181 9.29 4.67 2.41
C LEU A 181 10.71 4.10 2.35
N MET A 182 11.11 3.22 3.27
CA MET A 182 12.41 2.54 3.21
C MET A 182 12.53 1.64 1.98
N VAL A 183 11.46 0.90 1.63
CA VAL A 183 11.46 0.09 0.40
C VAL A 183 11.53 0.98 -0.84
N ILE A 184 10.81 2.12 -0.86
CA ILE A 184 10.95 3.12 -1.92
C ILE A 184 12.40 3.59 -2.03
N ASP A 185 13.02 3.97 -0.92
CA ASP A 185 14.39 4.48 -0.88
C ASP A 185 15.40 3.44 -1.39
N LEU A 186 15.34 2.22 -0.87
CA LEU A 186 16.23 1.12 -1.29
C LEU A 186 16.07 0.75 -2.78
N LEU A 187 14.84 0.80 -3.30
CA LEU A 187 14.58 0.51 -4.71
C LEU A 187 14.86 1.70 -5.63
N ALA A 188 14.76 2.94 -5.14
CA ALA A 188 15.10 4.15 -5.88
C ALA A 188 16.62 4.31 -6.02
N VAL A 189 17.40 3.86 -5.03
CA VAL A 189 18.87 3.88 -5.04
C VAL A 189 19.47 2.79 -5.93
N CYS A 190 18.70 1.80 -6.40
CA CYS A 190 19.17 0.80 -7.36
C CYS A 190 18.55 0.98 -8.76
N PRO A 191 19.02 1.94 -9.58
CA PRO A 191 18.74 1.97 -11.01
C PRO A 191 19.28 0.70 -11.67
N SER A 192 18.38 -0.08 -12.26
CA SER A 192 18.73 -1.20 -13.13
C SER A 192 19.50 -0.73 -14.36
N GLY A 193 20.81 -1.02 -14.39
CA GLY A 193 21.60 -1.15 -15.61
C GLY A 193 22.60 -0.04 -15.87
N GLY A 194 23.84 -0.25 -15.42
CA GLY A 194 24.98 0.57 -15.83
C GLY A 194 26.24 0.19 -15.08
N ALA A 195 26.89 -0.91 -15.49
CA ALA A 195 28.32 -1.04 -15.28
C ALA A 195 29.01 0.12 -16.02
N SER A 196 29.35 1.18 -15.30
CA SER A 196 30.45 2.07 -15.67
C SER A 196 30.87 2.85 -14.43
N GLY A 197 32.16 2.76 -14.13
CA GLY A 197 32.73 3.18 -12.85
C GLY A 197 32.46 4.64 -12.50
N ALA A 198 31.88 4.85 -11.33
CA ALA A 198 32.15 6.00 -10.51
C ALA A 198 32.54 5.47 -9.14
N GLN A 199 33.86 5.35 -8.92
CA GLN A 199 34.42 5.06 -7.62
C GLN A 199 33.82 6.03 -6.60
N ALA A 200 33.24 5.46 -5.54
CA ALA A 200 32.93 6.17 -4.31
C ALA A 200 34.24 6.69 -3.71
N SER A 201 34.61 7.93 -4.03
CA SER A 201 35.84 8.58 -3.56
C SER A 201 35.71 9.20 -2.16
N TRP A 202 34.65 8.91 -1.42
CA TRP A 202 34.35 9.56 -0.14
C TRP A 202 35.00 8.92 1.10
N TRP A 203 35.78 7.85 0.93
CA TRP A 203 36.43 7.13 2.05
C TRP A 203 37.96 7.15 2.06
N VAL A 204 38.60 7.94 1.20
CA VAL A 204 40.06 8.13 1.31
C VAL A 204 40.34 9.30 2.25
N LEU A 205 40.52 8.97 3.52
CA LEU A 205 41.18 9.81 4.51
C LEU A 205 42.51 10.28 3.91
N ARG A 206 42.66 11.58 3.63
CA ARG A 206 43.98 12.15 3.34
C ARG A 206 44.77 12.17 4.65
N PRO A 207 45.96 11.56 4.73
CA PRO A 207 46.85 11.82 5.85
C PRO A 207 47.27 13.30 5.79
N ALA A 208 47.23 13.96 6.95
CA ALA A 208 47.72 15.33 7.11
C ALA A 208 49.21 15.37 6.76
N SER A 209 49.59 16.18 5.78
CA SER A 209 50.97 16.57 5.57
C SER A 209 51.31 17.70 6.54
N SER A 210 52.36 17.45 7.32
CA SER A 210 53.12 18.32 8.23
C SER A 210 53.36 19.75 7.73
#